data_AF-A0A0R2SXS0-F1
#
_entry.id   AF-A0A0R2SXS0-F1
#
_cell.length_a   1.000
_cell.length_b   1.000
_cell.length_c   1.000
_cell.angle_alpha   90.00
_cell.angle_beta   90.00
_cell.angle_gamma   90.00
#
_symmetry.space_group_name_H-M   'P 1'
#
loop_
_entity.id
_entity.type
_entity.pdbx_description
1 polymer ?
#
loop_
_entity_poly.entity_id
_entity_poly.type
_entity_poly.pdbx_seq_one_letter_code
_entity_poly.pdbx_strand_id
1 'polypeptide(L)' 'MFLFNVTTHLDEAQEAEWLHWMQEEHIPTLLKGDYFNSATLTKVMVEEPMGGVTYTVQYTTDHKAIINGLYDRQAAD' A
#
# COMPACT_ATOMS: atom_id res chain seq x y z
N MET A 1 7.42 12.46 11.55
CA MET A 1 6.77 11.21 11.13
C MET A 1 5.30 11.42 10.79
N PHE A 2 4.97 11.18 9.53
CA PHE A 2 3.65 11.12 8.94
C PHE A 2 3.38 9.69 8.46
N LEU A 3 2.11 9.30 8.45
CA LEU A 3 1.65 7.99 8.00
C LEU A 3 0.81 8.16 6.74
N PHE A 4 1.11 7.39 5.71
CA PHE A 4 0.28 7.26 4.51
C PHE A 4 -0.26 5.83 4.44
N ASN A 5 -1.58 5.69 4.53
CA ASN A 5 -2.25 4.39 4.53
C ASN A 5 -2.96 4.16 3.20
N VAL A 6 -2.63 3.08 2.53
CA VAL A 6 -3.33 2.60 1.35
C VAL A 6 -4.13 1.35 1.72
N THR A 7 -5.41 1.33 1.38
CA THR A 7 -6.27 0.15 1.53
C THR A 7 -6.57 -0.40 0.14
N THR A 8 -6.34 -1.69 -0.06
CA THR A 8 -6.56 -2.37 -1.33
C THR A 8 -7.53 -3.52 -1.11
N HIS A 9 -8.63 -3.50 -1.85
CA HIS A 9 -9.55 -4.63 -1.98
C HIS A 9 -9.29 -5.30 -3.32
N LEU A 10 -9.11 -6.62 -3.31
CA LEU A 10 -8.82 -7.41 -4.52
C LEU A 10 -9.54 -8.76 -4.47
N ASP A 11 -9.72 -9.35 -5.65
CA ASP A 11 -10.25 -10.70 -5.80
C ASP A 11 -9.27 -11.73 -5.19
N GLU A 12 -9.80 -12.76 -4.52
CA GLU A 12 -9.00 -13.86 -3.95
C GLU A 12 -8.12 -14.53 -5.01
N ALA A 13 -8.60 -14.61 -6.25
CA ALA A 13 -7.83 -15.20 -7.35
C ALA A 13 -6.52 -14.44 -7.64
N GLN A 14 -6.44 -13.16 -7.27
CA GLN A 14 -5.27 -12.30 -7.50
C GLN A 14 -4.39 -12.16 -6.24
N GLU A 15 -4.82 -12.69 -5.08
CA GLU A 15 -4.15 -12.47 -3.79
C GLU A 15 -2.67 -12.89 -3.82
N ALA A 16 -2.38 -14.09 -4.30
CA ALA A 16 -1.03 -14.63 -4.26
C ALA A 16 -0.04 -13.84 -5.15
N GLU A 17 -0.47 -13.51 -6.37
CA GLU A 17 0.35 -12.73 -7.31
C GLU A 17 0.56 -11.31 -6.81
N TRP A 18 -0.51 -10.67 -6.33
CA TRP A 18 -0.44 -9.33 -5.77
C TRP A 18 0.46 -9.27 -4.54
N LEU A 19 0.35 -10.23 -3.62
CA LEU A 19 1.23 -10.30 -2.44
C LEU A 19 2.70 -10.46 -2.82
N HIS A 20 3.00 -11.32 -3.80
CA HIS A 20 4.36 -11.51 -4.28
C HIS A 20 4.92 -10.21 -4.87
N TRP A 21 4.17 -9.56 -5.75
CA TRP A 21 4.56 -8.27 -6.34
C TRP A 21 4.75 -7.18 -5.28
N MET A 22 3.85 -7.12 -4.28
CA MET A 22 3.95 -6.14 -3.18
C MET A 22 5.24 -6.30 -2.39
N GLN A 23 5.62 -7.54 -2.08
CA GLN A 23 6.79 -7.86 -1.25
C GLN A 23 8.11 -7.76 -2.01
N GLU A 24 8.15 -8.22 -3.26
CA GLU A 24 9.40 -8.34 -4.03
C GLU A 24 9.72 -7.08 -4.85
N GLU A 25 8.71 -6.30 -5.25
CA GLU A 25 8.89 -5.20 -6.19
C GLU A 25 8.36 -3.87 -5.66
N HIS A 26 7.06 -3.78 -5.35
CA HIS A 26 6.41 -2.49 -5.09
C HIS A 26 6.93 -1.80 -3.81
N ILE A 27 6.83 -2.47 -2.66
CA ILE A 27 7.28 -1.92 -1.38
C ILE A 27 8.79 -1.65 -1.41
N PRO A 28 9.66 -2.58 -1.85
CA PRO A 28 11.09 -2.31 -1.94
C PRO A 28 11.44 -1.12 -2.82
N THR A 29 10.74 -0.92 -3.94
CA THR A 29 10.98 0.22 -4.84
C THR A 29 10.63 1.55 -4.17
N LEU A 30 9.50 1.60 -3.46
CA LEU A 30 9.06 2.79 -2.73
C LEU A 30 9.96 3.12 -1.52
N LEU A 31 10.55 2.12 -0.87
CA LEU A 31 11.51 2.31 0.22
C LEU A 31 12.92 2.67 -0.27
N LYS A 32 13.28 2.27 -1.50
CA LYS A 32 14.57 2.63 -2.12
C LYS A 32 14.59 4.06 -2.63
N GLY A 33 13.47 4.55 -3.16
CA GLY A 33 13.32 5.98 -3.36
C GLY A 33 13.21 6.62 -1.97
N ASP A 34 13.97 7.68 -1.68
CA ASP A 34 14.04 8.37 -0.37
C ASP A 34 12.70 9.02 0.09
N TYR A 35 11.57 8.50 -0.38
CA TYR A 35 10.21 8.93 -0.09
C TYR A 35 9.72 8.39 1.27
N PHE A 36 10.03 7.13 1.59
CA PHE A 36 9.49 6.45 2.77
C PHE A 36 10.57 5.78 3.62
N ASN A 37 10.40 5.84 4.94
CA ASN A 37 11.31 5.25 5.92
C ASN A 37 10.97 3.78 6.22
N SER A 38 9.68 3.43 6.22
CA SER A 38 9.23 2.06 6.47
C SER A 38 7.88 1.79 5.81
N ALA A 39 7.57 0.51 5.63
CA ALA A 39 6.28 0.03 5.15
C ALA A 39 5.83 -1.18 5.98
N THR A 40 4.54 -1.23 6.32
CA THR A 40 3.91 -2.39 6.99
C THR A 40 2.71 -2.85 6.17
N LEU A 41 2.79 -4.07 5.61
CA LEU A 41 1.70 -4.73 4.89
C LEU A 41 0.90 -5.62 5.86
N THR A 42 -0.41 -5.42 5.94
CA THR A 42 -1.30 -6.13 6.86
C THR A 42 -2.54 -6.64 6.14
N LYS A 43 -2.97 -7.88 6.41
CA LYS A 43 -4.28 -8.39 5.97
C LYS A 43 -5.37 -7.88 6.92
N VAL A 44 -6.45 -7.34 6.38
CA VAL A 44 -7.61 -6.93 7.16
C VAL A 44 -8.47 -8.16 7.40
N MET A 45 -8.67 -8.50 8.68
CA MET A 45 -9.50 -9.64 9.09
C MET A 45 -10.98 -9.24 9.09
N VAL A 46 -11.55 -9.12 7.90
CA VAL A 46 -12.99 -8.88 7.67
C VAL A 46 -13.55 -9.98 6.78
N GLU A 47 -14.74 -10.47 7.09
CA GLU A 47 -15.50 -11.35 6.19
C GLU A 47 -16.23 -10.46 5.16
N GLU A 48 -15.73 -10.44 3.92
CA GLU A 48 -16.38 -9.76 2.80
C GLU A 48 -17.55 -10.62 2.30
N PRO A 49 -18.82 -10.16 2.41
CA PRO A 49 -19.98 -10.98 2.06
C PRO A 49 -20.04 -11.39 0.59
N MET A 50 -19.32 -10.67 -0.27
CA MET A 50 -19.25 -10.91 -1.72
C MET A 50 -17.93 -11.54 -2.17
N GLY A 51 -17.11 -12.01 -1.23
CA GLY A 51 -15.77 -12.53 -1.48
C GLY A 51 -14.72 -11.43 -1.66
N GLY A 52 -13.47 -11.85 -1.84
CA GLY A 52 -12.33 -10.94 -1.95
C GLY A 52 -11.60 -10.74 -0.63
N VAL A 53 -10.40 -10.15 -0.73
CA VAL A 53 -9.53 -9.89 0.41
C VAL A 53 -9.14 -8.42 0.45
N THR A 54 -9.05 -7.89 1.66
CA THR A 54 -8.65 -6.51 1.90
C THR A 54 -7.32 -6.49 2.63
N TYR A 55 -6.39 -5.69 2.11
CA TYR A 55 -5.09 -5.42 2.70
C TYR A 55 -4.91 -3.94 2.96
N THR A 56 -4.09 -3.61 3.95
CA THR A 56 -3.58 -2.25 4.15
C THR A 56 -2.07 -2.23 4.09
N VAL A 57 -1.54 -1.14 3.52
CA VAL A 57 -0.12 -0.83 3.56
C VAL A 57 0.06 0.52 4.22
N GLN A 58 0.85 0.53 5.27
CA GLN A 58 1.18 1.73 6.03
C GLN A 58 2.60 2.15 5.71
N TYR A 59 2.77 3.27 5.02
CA TYR A 59 4.07 3.87 4.76
C TYR A 59 4.34 5.00 5.75
N THR A 60 5.57 5.09 6.27
CA THR A 60 6.01 6.19 7.13
C THR A 60 7.00 7.10 6.42
N THR A 61 6.91 8.40 6.66
CA THR A 61 7.86 9.39 6.14
C THR A 61 8.01 10.56 7.11
N ASP A 62 9.16 11.22 7.15
CA ASP A 62 9.30 12.49 7.87
C ASP A 62 8.90 13.73 7.06
N HIS A 63 8.61 13.56 5.77
CA HIS A 63 8.37 14.66 4.85
C HIS A 63 6.91 14.71 4.36
N LYS A 64 6.13 15.68 4.88
CA LYS A 64 4.73 15.90 4.46
C LYS A 64 4.56 16.13 2.95
N ALA A 65 5.56 16.74 2.29
CA ALA A 65 5.53 17.01 0.86
C ALA A 65 5.43 15.74 0.00
N ILE A 66 6.00 14.63 0.48
CA ILE A 66 5.95 13.33 -0.21
C ILE A 66 4.52 12.82 -0.29
N ILE A 67 3.75 12.98 0.79
CA ILE A 67 2.35 12.58 0.87
C ILE A 67 1.49 13.42 -0.07
N ASN A 68 1.68 14.74 -0.10
CA ASN A 68 0.94 15.62 -1.01
C ASN A 68 1.16 15.24 -2.48
N GLY A 69 2.40 14.99 -2.89
CA GLY A 69 2.71 14.58 -4.26
C GLY A 69 2.23 13.17 -4.64
N LEU A 70 1.81 12.35 -3.67
CA LEU A 70 1.14 11.07 -3.94
C LEU A 70 -0.36 11.26 -4.12
N TYR A 71 -0.99 12.12 -3.33
CA TYR A 71 -2.40 12.47 -3.52
C TYR A 71 -2.64 13.10 -4.89
N ASP A 72 -1.75 13.97 -5.36
CA ASP A 72 -1.87 14.58 -6.69
C ASP A 72 -1.76 13.55 -7.82
N ARG A 73 -0.98 12.48 -7.62
CA ARG A 73 -0.85 11.37 -8.59
C ARG A 73 -2.08 10.47 -8.57
N GLN A 74 -2.56 10.08 -7.39
CA GLN A 74 -3.77 9.26 -7.26
C GLN A 74 -5.04 9.99 -7.71
N ALA A 75 -5.10 11.31 -7.58
CA ALA A 75 -6.23 12.10 -8.06
C ALA A 75 -6.23 12.32 -9.59
N ALA A 76 -5.13 11.99 -10.27
CA ALA A 76 -4.98 12.13 -11.72
C ALA A 76 -5.25 10.81 -12.49
N ASP A 77 -5.31 9.68 -11.79
CA ASP A 77 -5.69 8.35 -12.30
C ASP A 77 -7.20 8.09 -12.10
#